data_AF-A0A7V9ANM5-F1
#
_entry.id   AF-A0A7V9ANM5-F1
#
_cell.length_a   1.000
_cell.length_b   1.000
_cell.length_c   1.000
_cell.angle_alpha   90.00
_cell.angle_beta   90.00
_cell.angle_gamma   90.00
#
_symmetry.space_group_name_H-M   'P 1'
#
loop_
_entity.id
_entity.type
_entity.pdbx_description
1 polymer ?
#
loop_
_entity_poly.entity_id
_entity_poly.type
_entity_poly.pdbx_seq_one_letter_code
_entity_poly.pdbx_strand_id
1 'polypeptide(L)'
;SDVVTYHDYEEVQWHQRVIEMLKATGRPLICTEYMARPRNSRFSTILPLLKKENVGAINWGFVTGKTNTKYAWDTPIQDGGEPAEWFHDIFLTDGTPYRKDEIGLIKKISSEK
;
A
#
# COMPACT_ATOMS: atom_id res chain seq x y z
N SER A 1 -1.25 -4.08 24.41
CA SER A 1 -0.50 -3.76 23.18
C SER A 1 -0.19 -2.29 23.20
N ASP A 2 1.07 -1.92 23.07
CA ASP A 2 1.53 -0.52 23.15
C ASP A 2 1.40 0.22 21.81
N VAL A 3 1.24 -0.54 20.73
CA VAL A 3 1.00 -0.07 19.37
C VAL A 3 -0.20 -0.81 18.80
N VAL A 4 -0.99 -0.13 17.97
CA VAL A 4 -2.08 -0.73 17.20
C VAL A 4 -1.59 -0.91 15.76
N THR A 5 -1.61 -2.16 15.28
CA THR A 5 -1.35 -2.48 13.88
C THR A 5 -2.67 -2.79 13.17
N TYR A 6 -2.78 -2.40 11.91
CA TYR A 6 -4.00 -2.66 11.12
C TYR A 6 -3.67 -2.74 9.63
N HIS A 7 -4.56 -3.38 8.86
CA HIS A 7 -4.50 -3.45 7.40
C HIS A 7 -5.68 -2.71 6.81
N ASP A 8 -5.46 -2.00 5.71
CA ASP A 8 -6.54 -1.32 4.99
C ASP A 8 -6.19 -1.16 3.51
N TYR A 9 -7.05 -1.70 2.64
CA TYR A 9 -6.87 -1.69 1.19
C TYR A 9 -7.95 -0.87 0.49
N GLU A 10 -8.72 -0.10 1.24
CA GLU A 10 -9.78 0.76 0.72
C GLU A 10 -9.23 2.11 0.28
N GLU A 11 -10.05 2.89 -0.42
CA GLU A 11 -9.69 4.25 -0.82
C GLU A 11 -9.67 5.23 0.36
N VAL A 12 -9.11 6.42 0.12
CA VAL A 12 -8.79 7.45 1.13
C VAL A 12 -9.94 7.75 2.08
N GLN A 13 -11.18 7.88 1.57
CA GLN A 13 -12.33 8.23 2.40
C GLN A 13 -12.62 7.18 3.48
N TRP A 14 -12.48 5.89 3.16
CA TRP A 14 -12.74 4.80 4.08
C TRP A 14 -11.56 4.57 5.02
N HIS A 15 -10.34 4.62 4.47
CA HIS A 15 -9.11 4.46 5.25
C HIS A 15 -8.97 5.56 6.31
N GLN A 16 -9.32 6.81 5.98
CA GLN A 16 -9.35 7.91 6.95
C GLN A 16 -10.29 7.63 8.14
N ARG A 17 -11.47 7.04 7.90
CA ARG A 17 -12.42 6.70 8.98
C ARG A 17 -11.86 5.63 9.91
N VAL A 18 -11.15 4.65 9.35
CA VAL A 18 -10.46 3.63 10.14
C VAL A 18 -9.38 4.27 11.00
N ILE A 19 -8.56 5.17 10.43
CA ILE A 19 -7.54 5.91 11.19
C ILE A 19 -8.18 6.70 12.34
N GLU A 20 -9.26 7.44 12.10
CA GLU A 20 -9.96 8.23 13.12
C GLU A 20 -10.48 7.36 14.27
N MET A 21 -11.09 6.22 13.93
CA MET A 21 -11.57 5.24 14.91
C MET A 21 -10.41 4.68 15.76
N LEU A 22 -9.32 4.28 15.12
CA LEU A 22 -8.18 3.68 15.81
C LEU A 22 -7.41 4.71 16.65
N LYS A 23 -7.34 5.97 16.22
CA LYS A 23 -6.72 7.07 16.99
C LYS A 23 -7.43 7.34 18.31
N ALA A 24 -8.72 7.04 18.42
CA ALA A 24 -9.46 7.16 19.69
C ALA A 24 -8.88 6.26 20.80
N THR A 25 -8.07 5.25 20.46
CA THR A 25 -7.37 4.42 21.44
C THR A 25 -6.21 5.15 22.14
N GLY A 26 -5.76 6.30 21.63
CA GLY A 26 -4.63 7.05 22.17
C GLY A 26 -3.26 6.38 21.96
N ARG A 27 -3.19 5.35 21.11
CA ARG A 27 -1.97 4.58 20.84
C ARG A 27 -1.38 4.93 19.47
N PRO A 28 -0.05 4.82 19.29
CA PRO A 28 0.58 4.88 17.97
C PRO A 28 -0.01 3.83 17.02
N LEU A 29 -0.13 4.21 15.75
CA LEU A 29 -0.68 3.35 14.69
C LEU A 29 0.40 2.96 13.68
N ILE A 30 0.35 1.71 13.22
CA ILE A 30 1.12 1.24 12.07
C ILE A 30 0.16 0.51 11.12
N CYS A 31 0.00 1.03 9.91
CA CYS A 31 -0.65 0.33 8.82
C CYS A 31 0.35 -0.66 8.23
N THR A 32 0.21 -1.94 8.58
CA THR A 32 1.20 -2.98 8.22
C THR A 32 0.99 -3.55 6.82
N GLU A 33 -0.20 -3.35 6.25
CA GLU A 33 -0.50 -3.65 4.86
C GLU A 33 -1.50 -2.64 4.31
N TYR A 34 -1.21 -2.10 3.14
CA TYR A 34 -2.08 -1.24 2.37
C TYR A 34 -1.80 -1.41 0.88
N MET A 35 -2.55 -0.66 0.06
CA MET A 35 -2.44 -0.60 -1.39
C MET A 35 -3.15 -1.76 -2.10
N ALA A 36 -4.08 -1.40 -2.97
CA ALA A 36 -4.84 -2.27 -3.85
C ALA A 36 -5.24 -1.39 -5.03
N ARG A 37 -4.37 -1.31 -6.05
CA ARG A 37 -4.50 -0.29 -7.12
C ARG A 37 -5.90 -0.24 -7.78
N PRO A 38 -6.56 -1.38 -8.09
CA PRO A 38 -7.91 -1.37 -8.65
C PRO A 38 -8.99 -0.78 -7.73
N ARG A 39 -8.75 -0.79 -6.40
CA ARG A 39 -9.64 -0.19 -5.39
C ARG A 39 -9.29 1.26 -5.07
N ASN A 40 -8.46 1.91 -5.89
CA ASN A 40 -7.97 3.28 -5.70
C ASN A 40 -7.15 3.51 -4.40
N SER A 41 -6.78 2.42 -3.72
CA SER A 41 -5.77 2.40 -2.67
C SER A 41 -4.40 2.35 -3.34
N ARG A 42 -3.73 3.50 -3.47
CA ARG A 42 -2.49 3.68 -4.25
C ARG A 42 -1.45 4.41 -3.39
N PHE A 43 -0.17 4.35 -3.77
CA PHE A 43 0.85 5.18 -3.11
C PHE A 43 0.53 6.67 -3.20
N SER A 44 0.03 7.14 -4.36
CA SER A 44 -0.33 8.54 -4.58
C SER A 44 -1.50 9.05 -3.73
N THR A 45 -2.31 8.15 -3.19
CA THR A 45 -3.52 8.51 -2.43
C THR A 45 -3.35 8.20 -0.94
N ILE A 46 -2.89 6.99 -0.61
CA ILE A 46 -2.83 6.48 0.76
C ILE A 46 -1.55 6.90 1.49
N LEU A 47 -0.40 6.93 0.82
CA LEU A 47 0.86 7.25 1.52
C LEU A 47 0.88 8.71 2.04
N PRO A 48 0.40 9.73 1.31
CA PRO A 48 0.20 11.07 1.86
C PRO A 48 -0.78 11.13 3.04
N LEU A 49 -1.86 10.33 2.99
CA LEU A 49 -2.84 10.22 4.08
C LEU A 49 -2.16 9.71 5.36
N LEU A 50 -1.49 8.56 5.27
CA LEU A 50 -0.81 7.94 6.40
C LEU A 50 0.24 8.87 7.01
N LYS A 51 1.01 9.58 6.15
CA LYS A 51 1.97 10.59 6.61
C LYS A 51 1.30 11.75 7.34
N LYS A 52 0.26 12.35 6.75
CA LYS A 52 -0.50 13.45 7.37
C LYS A 52 -1.02 13.06 8.74
N GLU A 53 -1.48 11.81 8.87
CA GLU A 53 -2.05 11.29 10.10
C GLU A 53 -1.00 10.72 11.09
N ASN A 54 0.30 10.81 10.77
CA ASN A 54 1.41 10.27 11.57
C ASN A 54 1.26 8.77 11.86
N VAL A 55 0.89 8.00 10.83
CA VAL A 55 0.73 6.54 10.88
C VAL A 55 1.92 5.89 10.17
N GLY A 56 2.57 4.93 10.83
CA GLY A 56 3.61 4.12 10.18
C GLY A 56 3.04 3.31 9.02
N ALA A 57 3.79 3.12 7.93
CA ALA A 57 3.29 2.44 6.74
C ALA A 57 4.26 1.34 6.28
N ILE A 58 3.75 0.13 6.09
CA ILE A 58 4.48 -1.00 5.51
C ILE A 58 3.69 -1.48 4.29
N ASN A 59 4.35 -1.54 3.14
CA ASN A 59 3.69 -2.00 1.91
C ASN A 59 3.64 -3.53 1.89
N TRP A 60 2.51 -4.06 1.44
CA TRP A 60 2.39 -5.46 1.06
C TRP A 60 2.88 -5.63 -0.39
N GLY A 61 3.57 -6.72 -0.71
CA GLY A 61 4.19 -6.95 -2.02
C GLY A 61 5.38 -6.02 -2.32
N PHE A 62 6.39 -6.47 -3.07
CA PHE A 62 7.58 -5.63 -3.34
C PHE A 62 8.17 -5.92 -4.72
N VAL A 63 8.60 -7.15 -4.94
CA VAL A 63 9.15 -7.64 -6.21
C VAL A 63 8.23 -8.73 -6.74
N THR A 64 7.84 -8.64 -8.01
CA THR A 64 7.05 -9.70 -8.67
C THR A 64 7.74 -11.06 -8.58
N GLY A 65 6.96 -12.12 -8.37
CA GLY A 65 7.46 -13.49 -8.36
C GLY A 65 6.92 -14.27 -7.16
N LYS A 66 7.77 -14.53 -6.16
CA LYS A 66 7.57 -15.55 -5.12
C LYS A 66 6.18 -15.52 -4.44
N THR A 67 5.67 -14.34 -4.11
CA THR A 67 4.40 -14.15 -3.39
C THR A 67 3.21 -13.91 -4.31
N ASN A 68 3.43 -13.73 -5.62
CA ASN A 68 2.38 -13.49 -6.61
C ASN A 68 1.44 -12.33 -6.25
N THR A 69 1.97 -11.32 -5.56
CA THR A 69 1.22 -10.19 -5.02
C THR A 69 0.89 -9.13 -6.07
N LYS A 70 1.38 -9.27 -7.31
CA LYS A 70 0.89 -8.50 -8.46
C LYS A 70 -0.51 -8.89 -8.94
N TYR A 71 -1.03 -10.07 -8.58
CA TYR A 71 -2.37 -10.50 -8.98
C TYR A 71 -3.42 -10.07 -7.96
N ALA A 72 -4.56 -9.57 -8.44
CA ALA A 72 -5.68 -9.19 -7.57
C ALA A 72 -6.41 -10.42 -7.04
N TRP A 73 -6.81 -10.39 -5.76
CA TRP A 73 -7.51 -11.51 -5.11
C TRP A 73 -8.77 -11.94 -5.86
N ASP A 74 -9.56 -10.96 -6.31
CA ASP A 74 -10.89 -11.17 -6.87
C ASP A 74 -10.86 -11.32 -8.41
N THR A 75 -9.67 -11.30 -9.03
CA THR A 75 -9.51 -11.41 -10.49
C THR A 75 -8.36 -12.35 -10.83
N PRO A 76 -8.51 -13.66 -10.54
CA PRO A 76 -7.47 -14.63 -10.82
C PRO A 76 -7.24 -14.78 -12.33
N ILE A 77 -5.98 -14.88 -12.73
CA ILE A 77 -5.56 -15.07 -14.11
C ILE A 77 -5.16 -16.54 -14.30
N GLN A 78 -5.99 -17.29 -15.02
CA GLN A 78 -5.89 -18.75 -15.09
C GLN A 78 -4.59 -19.25 -15.74
N ASP A 79 -4.05 -18.52 -16.71
CA ASP A 79 -2.81 -18.87 -17.42
C ASP A 79 -1.56 -18.26 -16.79
N GLY A 80 -1.70 -17.49 -15.70
CA GLY A 80 -0.60 -16.76 -15.08
C GLY A 80 -0.02 -15.63 -15.93
N GLY A 81 -0.75 -15.17 -16.94
CA GLY A 81 -0.40 -14.01 -17.75
C GLY A 81 -0.38 -12.70 -16.97
N GLU A 82 0.13 -11.64 -17.59
CA GLU A 82 0.31 -10.36 -16.91
C GLU A 82 -1.03 -9.66 -16.61
N PRO A 83 -1.27 -9.19 -15.37
CA PRO A 83 -2.48 -8.44 -15.06
C PRO A 83 -2.46 -7.07 -15.74
N ALA A 84 -3.63 -6.55 -16.14
CA ALA A 84 -3.76 -5.22 -16.73
C ALA A 84 -3.23 -4.11 -15.81
N GLU A 85 -3.41 -4.27 -14.50
CA GLU A 85 -2.82 -3.43 -13.47
C GLU A 85 -2.30 -4.30 -12.33
N TRP A 86 -1.08 -4.03 -11.86
CA TRP A 86 -0.50 -4.78 -10.74
C TRP A 86 -1.21 -4.46 -9.44
N PHE A 87 -1.47 -5.49 -8.65
CA PHE A 87 -2.16 -5.34 -7.40
C PHE A 87 -1.28 -4.69 -6.34
N HIS A 88 -0.23 -5.36 -5.87
CA HIS A 88 0.64 -4.85 -4.79
C HIS A 88 2.13 -4.68 -5.15
N ASP A 89 2.67 -5.43 -6.11
CA ASP A 89 4.11 -5.37 -6.37
C ASP A 89 4.55 -4.02 -6.97
N ILE A 90 5.84 -3.69 -6.82
CA ILE A 90 6.41 -2.39 -7.16
C ILE A 90 7.57 -2.54 -8.17
N PHE A 91 8.29 -3.66 -8.11
CA PHE A 91 9.47 -3.93 -8.92
C PHE A 91 9.34 -5.22 -9.72
N LEU A 92 9.95 -5.23 -10.90
CA LEU A 92 10.32 -6.45 -11.62
C LEU A 92 11.46 -7.18 -10.89
N THR A 93 11.72 -8.43 -11.26
CA THR A 93 12.77 -9.27 -10.66
C THR A 93 14.19 -8.72 -10.81
N ASP A 94 14.41 -7.86 -11.80
CA ASP A 94 15.67 -7.16 -12.05
C ASP A 94 15.79 -5.82 -11.30
N GLY A 95 14.77 -5.44 -10.51
CA GLY A 95 14.69 -4.16 -9.81
C GLY A 95 14.16 -3.01 -10.64
N THR A 96 13.75 -3.25 -11.90
CA THR A 96 13.09 -2.23 -12.71
C THR A 96 11.74 -1.85 -12.07
N PRO A 97 11.45 -0.56 -11.85
CA PRO A 97 10.14 -0.14 -11.33
C PRO A 97 9.01 -0.50 -12.29
N TYR A 98 7.91 -1.03 -11.76
CA TYR A 98 6.64 -1.11 -12.50
C TYR A 98 6.13 0.29 -12.89
N ARG A 99 6.18 1.23 -11.93
CA ARG A 99 5.77 2.63 -12.09
C ARG A 99 6.81 3.58 -11.52
N LYS A 100 7.47 4.36 -12.38
CA LYS A 100 8.56 5.26 -11.98
C LYS A 100 8.08 6.43 -11.11
N ASP A 101 6.87 6.91 -11.36
CA ASP A 101 6.19 7.96 -10.60
C ASP A 101 5.93 7.53 -9.14
N GLU A 102 5.49 6.28 -8.92
CA GLU A 102 5.31 5.73 -7.57
C GLU A 102 6.62 5.71 -6.78
N ILE A 103 7.72 5.26 -7.41
CA ILE A 103 9.05 5.28 -6.78
C ILE A 103 9.50 6.71 -6.46
N GLY A 104 9.26 7.66 -7.36
CA GLY A 104 9.57 9.07 -7.15
C GLY A 104 8.85 9.62 -5.92
N LEU A 105 7.56 9.31 -5.79
CA LEU A 105 6.75 9.72 -4.64
C LEU A 105 7.24 9.09 -3.33
N ILE A 106 7.48 7.77 -3.31
CA ILE A 106 7.95 7.05 -2.13
C ILE A 106 9.28 7.67 -1.65
N LYS A 107 10.23 7.89 -2.56
CA LYS A 107 11.52 8.52 -2.22
C LYS A 107 11.34 9.93 -1.65
N LYS A 108 10.45 10.74 -2.25
CA LYS A 108 10.15 12.09 -1.76
C LYS A 108 9.60 12.05 -0.34
N ILE A 109 8.53 11.28 -0.11
CA ILE A 109 7.86 11.19 1.18
C ILE A 109 8.80 10.68 2.29
N SER A 110 9.63 9.67 1.99
CA SER A 110 10.56 9.07 2.94
C SER A 110 11.80 9.90 3.23
N SER A 111 12.11 10.91 2.41
CA SER A 111 13.27 11.80 2.61
C SER A 111 12.91 13.10 3.35
N GLU A 112 11.62 13.42 3.42
CA GLU A 112 11.10 14.57 4.16
C GLU A 112 11.12 14.27 5.67
N LYS A 113 11.87 15.06 6.42
CA LYS A 113 11.97 14.99 7.89
C LYS A 113 10.74 15.56 8.59
#